data_AF-A0A0U5H5V6-F1
#
_entry.id   AF-A0A0U5H5V6-F1
#
_cell.length_a   1.000
_cell.length_b   1.000
_cell.length_c   1.000
_cell.angle_alpha   90.00
_cell.angle_beta   90.00
_cell.angle_gamma   90.00
#
_symmetry.space_group_name_H-M   'P 1'
#
loop_
_entity.id
_entity.type
_entity.pdbx_description
1 polymer ?
#
loop_
_entity_poly.entity_id
_entity_poly.type
_entity_poly.pdbx_seq_one_letter_code
_entity_poly.pdbx_strand_id
1 'polypeptide(L)'
;MTWLSDASAWLVWTVEVVVLVVLCAGFAYPVVAYSRNVLYRGGVLLLVAALGCLMAGSVLELVVDVTGAGALVEVAAYVAYAASGVVSVAATWRFAREFVTFGREGVEIETAGFTGGFERES
;
A
#
# COMPACT_ATOMS: atom_id res chain seq x y z
N MET A 1 2.09 -18.97 30.62
CA MET A 1 2.87 -18.12 29.70
C MET A 1 2.16 -17.84 28.37
N THR A 2 0.91 -18.30 28.17
CA THR A 2 0.09 -18.03 26.97
C THR A 2 -0.63 -16.69 27.02
N TRP A 3 -0.95 -16.17 28.22
CA TRP A 3 -1.71 -14.92 28.32
C TRP A 3 -0.91 -13.66 27.90
N LEU A 4 0.41 -13.66 28.10
CA LEU A 4 1.28 -12.58 27.63
C LEU A 4 1.45 -12.61 26.10
N SER A 5 1.47 -13.80 25.48
CA SER A 5 1.49 -13.92 24.02
C SER A 5 0.19 -13.40 23.42
N ASP A 6 -0.96 -13.72 24.01
CA ASP A 6 -2.26 -13.25 23.54
C ASP A 6 -2.35 -11.72 23.64
N ALA A 7 -2.02 -11.15 24.81
CA ALA A 7 -2.02 -9.70 25.00
C ALA A 7 -1.09 -8.97 24.03
N SER A 8 0.10 -9.52 23.75
CA SER A 8 1.04 -8.93 22.80
C SER A 8 0.54 -9.00 21.35
N ALA A 9 -0.12 -10.09 20.96
CA ALA A 9 -0.70 -10.27 19.63
C ALA A 9 -1.82 -9.24 19.39
N TRP A 10 -2.72 -9.07 20.36
CA TRP A 10 -3.77 -8.05 20.31
C TRP A 10 -3.22 -6.63 20.18
N LEU A 11 -2.12 -6.33 20.88
CA LEU A 11 -1.47 -5.02 20.82
C LEU A 11 -0.87 -4.76 19.43
N VAL A 12 -0.14 -5.75 18.88
CA VAL A 12 0.45 -5.65 17.54
C VAL A 12 -0.63 -5.45 16.48
N TRP A 13 -1.70 -6.25 16.52
CA TRP A 13 -2.82 -6.12 15.61
C TRP A 13 -3.49 -4.74 15.70
N THR A 14 -3.70 -4.24 16.93
CA THR A 14 -4.30 -2.89 17.12
C THR A 14 -3.42 -1.80 16.53
N VAL A 15 -2.11 -1.89 16.76
CA VAL A 15 -1.13 -0.95 16.18
C VAL A 15 -1.15 -1.03 14.66
N GLU A 16 -1.18 -2.23 14.08
CA GLU A 16 -1.27 -2.45 12.64
C GLU A 16 -2.51 -1.77 12.04
N VAL A 17 -3.69 -2.00 12.64
CA VAL A 17 -4.95 -1.38 12.18
C VAL A 17 -4.89 0.14 12.27
N VAL A 18 -4.38 0.70 13.38
CA VAL A 18 -4.23 2.15 13.54
C VAL A 18 -3.31 2.72 12.47
N VAL A 19 -2.16 2.07 12.22
CA VAL A 19 -1.22 2.48 11.17
C VAL A 19 -1.89 2.43 9.80
N LEU A 20 -2.65 1.37 9.49
CA LEU A 20 -3.37 1.25 8.22
C LEU A 20 -4.43 2.35 8.04
N VAL A 21 -5.19 2.67 9.10
CA VAL A 21 -6.16 3.77 9.07
C VAL A 21 -5.47 5.11 8.81
N VAL A 22 -4.35 5.37 9.50
CA VAL A 22 -3.57 6.60 9.31
C VAL A 22 -3.00 6.68 7.90
N LEU A 23 -2.47 5.58 7.34
CA LEU A 23 -1.96 5.54 5.97
C LEU A 23 -3.09 5.75 4.95
N CYS A 24 -4.21 5.05 5.09
CA CYS A 24 -5.40 5.25 4.26
C CYS A 24 -5.85 6.71 4.25
N ALA A 25 -6.00 7.31 5.43
CA ALA A 25 -6.41 8.71 5.58
C ALA A 25 -5.35 9.67 4.99
N GLY A 26 -4.07 9.42 5.28
CA GLY A 26 -2.95 10.24 4.82
C GLY A 26 -2.80 10.24 3.31
N PHE A 27 -3.03 9.11 2.63
CA PHE A 27 -2.99 9.02 1.17
C PHE A 27 -4.29 9.45 0.50
N ALA A 28 -5.45 9.22 1.13
CA ALA A 28 -6.74 9.68 0.58
C ALA A 28 -6.92 11.20 0.71
N TYR A 29 -6.45 11.81 1.81
CA TYR A 29 -6.58 13.25 2.05
C TYR A 29 -6.09 14.14 0.90
N PRO A 30 -4.86 13.99 0.37
CA PRO A 30 -4.39 14.82 -0.73
C PRO A 30 -5.20 14.59 -2.02
N VAL A 31 -5.69 13.39 -2.26
CA VAL A 31 -6.56 13.08 -3.43
C VAL A 31 -7.89 13.83 -3.35
N VAL A 32 -8.47 13.92 -2.16
CA VAL A 32 -9.77 14.60 -1.93
C VAL A 32 -9.59 16.12 -1.83
N ALA A 33 -8.64 16.58 -1.02
CA ALA A 33 -8.43 18.00 -0.72
C ALA A 33 -7.76 18.77 -1.88
N TYR A 34 -6.82 18.14 -2.60
CA TYR A 34 -6.01 18.79 -3.63
C TYR A 34 -6.18 18.16 -5.01
N SER A 35 -7.43 17.83 -5.39
CA SER A 35 -7.75 17.09 -6.62
C SER A 35 -7.17 17.66 -7.93
N ARG A 36 -6.85 18.97 -7.98
CA ARG A 36 -6.20 19.63 -9.14
C ARG A 36 -4.66 19.68 -9.09
N ASN A 37 -4.04 19.47 -7.93
CA ASN A 37 -2.58 19.58 -7.74
C ASN A 37 -1.87 18.23 -7.50
N VAL A 38 -2.59 17.10 -7.51
CA VAL A 38 -1.97 15.79 -7.31
C VAL A 38 -1.39 15.27 -8.63
N LEU A 39 -0.07 15.39 -8.77
CA LEU A 39 0.74 14.58 -9.69
C LEU A 39 0.46 13.09 -9.35
N TYR A 40 -0.07 12.29 -10.28
CA TYR A 40 -0.36 10.84 -10.13
C TYR A 40 -1.59 10.40 -9.34
N ARG A 41 -2.73 11.09 -9.50
CA ARG A 41 -4.02 10.68 -8.91
C ARG A 41 -4.34 9.18 -9.11
N GLY A 42 -4.05 8.62 -10.29
CA GLY A 42 -4.30 7.20 -10.57
C GLY A 42 -3.43 6.23 -9.76
N GLY A 43 -2.14 6.53 -9.58
CA GLY A 43 -1.25 5.71 -8.76
C GLY A 43 -1.62 5.76 -7.28
N VAL A 44 -1.96 6.95 -6.78
CA VAL A 44 -2.39 7.13 -5.38
C VAL A 44 -3.72 6.41 -5.12
N LEU A 45 -4.67 6.44 -6.05
CA LEU A 45 -5.93 5.70 -5.91
C LEU A 45 -5.71 4.18 -5.86
N LEU A 46 -4.80 3.64 -6.67
CA LEU A 46 -4.42 2.22 -6.59
C LEU A 46 -3.77 1.90 -5.24
N LEU A 47 -2.90 2.77 -4.73
CA LEU A 47 -2.29 2.58 -3.42
C LEU A 47 -3.34 2.58 -2.29
N VAL A 48 -4.29 3.51 -2.32
CA VAL A 48 -5.40 3.55 -1.36
C VAL A 48 -6.28 2.30 -1.47
N ALA A 49 -6.55 1.82 -2.69
CA ALA A 49 -7.29 0.59 -2.90
C ALA A 49 -6.55 -0.64 -2.34
N ALA A 50 -5.23 -0.71 -2.52
CA ALA A 50 -4.42 -1.79 -1.94
C ALA A 50 -4.47 -1.78 -0.41
N LEU A 51 -4.30 -0.62 0.22
CA LEU A 51 -4.42 -0.48 1.67
C LEU A 51 -5.83 -0.85 2.17
N GLY A 52 -6.87 -0.49 1.41
CA GLY A 52 -8.24 -0.90 1.70
C GLY A 52 -8.44 -2.41 1.65
N CYS A 53 -7.87 -3.09 0.65
CA CYS A 53 -7.87 -4.56 0.57
C CYS A 53 -7.12 -5.19 1.74
N LEU A 54 -5.97 -4.61 2.12
CA LEU A 54 -5.20 -5.08 3.27
C LEU A 54 -6.02 -4.98 4.56
N MET A 55 -6.63 -3.81 4.81
CA MET A 55 -7.49 -3.57 5.96
C MET A 55 -8.69 -4.53 5.99
N ALA A 56 -9.31 -4.78 4.84
CA ALA A 56 -10.40 -5.76 4.74
C ALA A 56 -9.93 -7.18 5.10
N GLY A 57 -8.74 -7.58 4.65
CA GLY A 57 -8.11 -8.85 5.04
C GLY A 57 -7.92 -8.95 6.55
N SER A 58 -7.29 -7.94 7.16
CA SER A 58 -7.01 -7.90 8.60
C SER A 58 -8.28 -7.93 9.47
N VAL A 59 -9.37 -7.32 9.01
CA VAL A 59 -10.66 -7.36 9.70
C VAL A 59 -11.34 -8.73 9.55
N LEU A 60 -11.29 -9.34 8.36
CA LEU A 60 -11.89 -10.66 8.14
C LEU A 60 -11.17 -11.75 8.95
N GLU A 61 -9.84 -11.68 9.02
CA GLU A 61 -9.03 -12.57 9.85
C GLU A 61 -9.40 -12.43 11.34
N LEU A 62 -9.56 -11.20 11.83
CA LEU A 62 -10.04 -10.97 13.19
C LEU A 62 -11.44 -11.59 13.42
N VAL A 63 -12.34 -11.47 12.45
CA VAL A 63 -13.68 -12.08 12.56
C VAL A 63 -13.57 -13.60 12.68
N VAL A 64 -12.68 -14.23 11.91
CA VAL A 64 -12.41 -15.67 12.01
C VAL A 64 -11.89 -16.03 13.40
N ASP A 65 -10.90 -15.29 13.91
CA ASP A 65 -10.26 -15.56 15.20
C ASP A 65 -11.20 -15.37 16.39
N VAL A 66 -12.06 -14.33 16.36
CA VAL A 66 -12.93 -13.98 17.49
C VAL A 66 -14.23 -14.79 17.49
N THR A 67 -14.81 -15.03 16.31
CA THR A 67 -16.14 -15.65 16.20
C THR A 67 -16.10 -17.12 15.82
N GLY A 68 -14.92 -17.65 15.46
CA GLY A 68 -14.79 -18.99 14.88
C GLY A 68 -15.45 -19.08 13.52
N ALA A 69 -15.44 -17.99 12.73
CA ALA A 69 -16.09 -17.96 11.43
C ALA A 69 -15.51 -19.06 10.51
N GLY A 70 -16.39 -19.69 9.72
CA GLY A 70 -16.02 -20.86 8.92
C GLY A 70 -15.06 -20.54 7.77
N ALA A 71 -14.52 -21.59 7.17
CA ALA A 71 -13.48 -21.56 6.12
C ALA A 71 -13.75 -20.58 4.95
N LEU A 72 -15.01 -20.26 4.64
CA LEU A 72 -15.34 -19.28 3.60
C LEU A 72 -14.83 -17.87 3.93
N VAL A 73 -14.93 -17.45 5.20
CA VAL A 73 -14.48 -16.14 5.66
C VAL A 73 -12.96 -16.07 5.67
N GLU A 74 -12.32 -17.17 6.07
CA GLU A 74 -10.86 -17.31 6.04
C GLU A 74 -10.32 -17.21 4.60
N VAL A 75 -10.94 -17.92 3.65
CA VAL A 75 -10.60 -17.80 2.22
C VAL A 75 -10.80 -16.38 1.71
N ALA A 76 -11.88 -15.70 2.13
CA ALA A 76 -12.11 -14.31 1.76
C ALA A 76 -11.01 -13.36 2.29
N ALA A 77 -10.50 -13.59 3.51
CA ALA A 77 -9.38 -12.83 4.07
C ALA A 77 -8.12 -13.01 3.20
N TYR A 78 -7.75 -14.24 2.86
CA TYR A 78 -6.60 -14.51 1.99
C TYR A 78 -6.75 -13.91 0.60
N VAL A 79 -7.95 -13.94 0.03
CA VAL A 79 -8.23 -13.28 -1.26
C VAL A 79 -8.05 -11.77 -1.15
N ALA A 80 -8.48 -11.14 -0.06
CA ALA A 80 -8.28 -9.72 0.17
C ALA A 80 -6.79 -9.36 0.27
N TYR A 81 -5.99 -10.18 0.96
CA TYR A 81 -4.53 -10.01 1.01
C TYR A 81 -3.87 -10.19 -0.36
N ALA A 82 -4.26 -11.22 -1.12
CA ALA A 82 -3.73 -11.44 -2.47
C ALA A 82 -4.08 -10.27 -3.40
N ALA A 83 -5.31 -9.77 -3.32
CA ALA A 83 -5.74 -8.59 -4.07
C ALA A 83 -4.93 -7.35 -3.67
N SER A 84 -4.70 -7.12 -2.38
CA SER A 84 -3.84 -6.04 -1.88
C SER A 84 -2.43 -6.10 -2.50
N GLY A 85 -1.82 -7.29 -2.54
CA GLY A 85 -0.51 -7.49 -3.15
C GLY A 85 -0.49 -7.12 -4.63
N VAL A 86 -1.45 -7.63 -5.42
CA VAL A 86 -1.55 -7.34 -6.86
C VAL A 86 -1.76 -5.84 -7.11
N VAL A 87 -2.65 -5.20 -6.35
CA VAL A 87 -2.93 -3.78 -6.51
C VAL A 87 -1.74 -2.92 -6.07
N SER A 88 -0.98 -3.33 -5.05
CA SER A 88 0.25 -2.67 -4.62
C SER A 88 1.34 -2.71 -5.70
N VAL A 89 1.49 -3.85 -6.39
CA VAL A 89 2.40 -3.97 -7.54
C VAL A 89 1.94 -3.06 -8.67
N ALA A 90 0.64 -3.03 -8.97
CA ALA A 90 0.09 -2.14 -10.00
C ALA A 90 0.28 -0.65 -9.66
N ALA A 91 0.09 -0.27 -8.39
CA ALA A 91 0.34 1.09 -7.90
C ALA A 91 1.81 1.48 -8.08
N THR A 92 2.72 0.63 -7.59
CA THR A 92 4.18 0.81 -7.70
C THR A 92 4.60 0.93 -9.16
N TRP A 93 4.11 0.04 -10.04
CA TRP A 93 4.36 0.11 -11.47
C TRP A 93 3.92 1.46 -12.07
N ARG A 94 2.77 1.98 -11.63
CA ARG A 94 2.24 3.24 -12.16
C ARG A 94 3.03 4.46 -11.74
N PHE A 95 3.69 4.41 -10.59
CA PHE A 95 4.69 5.41 -10.18
C PHE A 95 6.03 5.21 -10.91
N ALA A 96 6.47 3.96 -11.08
CA ALA A 96 7.76 3.66 -11.68
C ALA A 96 7.83 3.86 -13.20
N ARG A 97 6.71 3.67 -13.93
CA ARG A 97 6.69 3.66 -15.41
C ARG A 97 7.26 4.90 -16.08
N GLU A 98 7.30 6.04 -15.40
CA GLU A 98 7.87 7.26 -15.99
C GLU A 98 9.39 7.26 -16.01
N PHE A 99 10.00 6.41 -15.20
CA PHE A 99 11.45 6.22 -15.13
C PHE A 99 11.91 4.98 -15.92
N VAL A 100 10.98 4.26 -16.55
CA VAL A 100 11.24 3.03 -17.31
C VAL A 100 11.03 3.31 -18.79
N THR A 101 12.13 3.37 -19.54
CA THR A 101 12.10 3.51 -21.01
C THR A 101 12.37 2.15 -21.62
N PHE A 102 11.45 1.66 -22.45
CA PHE A 102 11.64 0.40 -23.17
C PHE A 102 12.37 0.68 -24.48
N GLY A 103 13.69 0.49 -24.47
CA GLY A 103 14.54 0.57 -25.65
C GLY A 103 14.49 -0.72 -26.48
N ARG A 104 14.97 -0.65 -27.73
CA ARG A 104 14.99 -1.78 -28.68
C ARG A 104 15.92 -2.93 -28.26
N GLU A 105 16.79 -2.72 -27.27
CA GLU A 105 17.77 -3.69 -26.77
C GLU A 105 17.56 -4.10 -25.30
N GLY A 106 16.52 -3.60 -24.60
CA GLY A 106 16.25 -3.96 -23.21
C GLY A 106 15.54 -2.87 -22.40
N VAL A 107 15.41 -3.13 -21.09
CA VAL A 107 14.90 -2.16 -20.12
C VAL A 107 16.01 -1.17 -19.76
N GLU A 108 15.92 0.06 -20.25
CA GLU A 108 16.80 1.15 -19.83
C GLU A 108 16.12 1.89 -18.67
N ILE A 109 16.78 1.87 -17.51
CA ILE A 109 16.39 2.69 -16.36
C ILE A 109 17.14 4.00 -16.48
N GLU A 110 16.42 5.11 -16.59
CA GLU A 110 17.04 6.44 -16.64
C GLU A 110 17.60 6.77 -15.24
N THR A 111 18.85 6.36 -14.99
CA THR A 111 19.63 6.92 -13.89
C THR A 111 20.00 8.33 -14.31
N ALA A 112 19.10 9.28 -14.07
CA ALA A 112 19.41 10.70 -14.19
C ALA A 112 20.66 10.93 -13.33
N GLY A 113 21.81 11.10 -14.00
CA GLY A 113 23.02 11.55 -13.35
C GLY A 113 22.63 12.83 -12.63
N PHE A 114 22.69 12.80 -11.30
CA PHE A 114 22.37 13.95 -10.47
C PHE A 114 23.48 14.98 -10.67
N THR A 115 23.43 15.71 -11.78
CA THR A 115 24.24 16.90 -12.00
C THR A 115 23.63 18.01 -11.15
N GLY A 116 24.12 18.09 -9.91
CA GLY A 116 23.74 19.12 -8.95
C GLY A 116 23.86 20.50 -9.59
N GLY A 117 22.74 21.19 -9.75
CA GLY A 117 22.64 22.53 -10.34
C GLY A 117 23.15 23.64 -9.41
N PHE A 118 24.44 23.57 -9.05
CA PHE A 118 25.15 24.66 -8.35
C PHE A 118 26.32 25.24 -9.15
N GLU A 119 26.51 24.83 -10.40
CA GLU A 119 27.42 25.52 -11.31
C GLU A 119 26.67 26.70 -11.95
N ARG A 120 26.58 27.81 -11.21
CA ARG A 120 26.37 29.12 -11.81
C ARG A 120 27.57 30.00 -11.47
N GLU A 121 28.26 30.32 -12.55
CA GLU A 121 29.46 31.15 -12.68
C GLU A 121 29.51 32.35 -11.71
N SER A 122 30.63 32.47 -10.99
CA SER A 122 31.25 33.75 -10.62
C SER A 122 32.76 33.61 -10.66
#